data_AF-A0A1I2W5D2-F1
#
_entry.id   AF-A0A1I2W5D2-F1
#
_cell.length_a   1.000
_cell.length_b   1.000
_cell.length_c   1.000
_cell.angle_alpha   90.00
_cell.angle_beta   90.00
_cell.angle_gamma   90.00
#
_symmetry.space_group_name_H-M   'P 1'
#
loop_
_entity.id
_entity.type
_entity.pdbx_description
1 polymer ?
#
loop_
_entity_poly.entity_id
_entity_poly.type
_entity_poly.pdbx_seq_one_letter_code
_entity_poly.pdbx_strand_id
1 'polypeptide(L)'
;MIGAAGGVIGSVRVVFRGFGTLLNVITILVGTGLGVLLGHRLPSRTRDVVTDAIGLVTLLIAAFAAYAVRDPALVGLVGPNAPMLIVLASLVVGGVIGSLLRLELRLEGLGHRLQARLAGRAASPERRLFVEGFVAASLLFCVGPLTVLGSISDGLGRGSEQLALKATLDGITSVAFAASFGWGVAAAALTVLVVQGGLTVVGALVGTFLSTGQVSALTATGGLLLVGVALRLLRVRQLPVGDLLPALALAPLFTALVSSWG
;
A
#
# COMPACT_ATOMS: atom_id res chain seq x y z
N MET A 1 10.13 -41.39 24.26
CA MET A 1 8.71 -41.14 23.93
C MET A 1 8.68 -39.87 23.08
N ILE A 2 8.64 -40.01 21.75
CA ILE A 2 7.49 -39.65 20.88
C ILE A 2 7.08 -38.17 21.13
N GLY A 3 7.17 -37.23 20.19
CA GLY A 3 7.36 -37.33 18.76
C GLY A 3 7.24 -35.94 18.12
N ALA A 4 7.57 -35.90 16.83
CA ALA A 4 7.55 -34.75 15.97
C ALA A 4 6.24 -33.96 15.98
N ALA A 5 6.36 -32.64 16.14
CA ALA A 5 5.40 -31.66 15.68
C ALA A 5 6.15 -30.55 14.91
N GLY A 6 6.97 -30.97 13.94
CA GLY A 6 7.44 -30.10 12.87
C GLY A 6 6.28 -29.86 11.91
N GLY A 7 5.37 -28.98 12.31
CA GLY A 7 4.15 -28.65 11.57
C GLY A 7 4.46 -28.05 10.20
N VAL A 8 4.26 -28.87 9.18
CA VAL A 8 3.61 -28.58 7.89
C VAL A 8 3.26 -27.09 7.67
N ILE A 9 4.24 -26.31 7.24
CA ILE A 9 4.00 -25.18 6.33
C ILE A 9 4.98 -25.38 5.19
N GLY A 10 4.46 -25.78 4.04
CA GLY A 10 5.24 -26.06 2.83
C GLY A 10 6.17 -24.89 2.54
N SER A 11 7.46 -25.17 2.50
CA SER A 11 8.47 -24.24 2.05
C SER A 11 8.15 -23.90 0.60
N VAL A 12 7.57 -22.72 0.38
CA VAL A 12 7.49 -22.11 -0.94
C VAL A 12 8.93 -21.81 -1.35
N ARG A 13 9.61 -22.82 -1.89
CA ARG A 13 10.98 -22.68 -2.39
C ARG A 13 10.94 -21.72 -3.57
N VAL A 14 11.83 -20.74 -3.49
CA VAL A 14 12.16 -19.73 -4.51
C VAL A 14 12.19 -20.37 -5.90
N VAL A 15 11.36 -19.86 -6.82
CA VAL A 15 11.37 -20.32 -8.22
C VAL A 15 12.23 -19.39 -9.08
N PHE A 16 12.15 -18.06 -8.89
CA PHE A 16 12.97 -17.04 -9.57
C PHE A 16 12.80 -15.64 -8.94
N ARG A 17 13.66 -14.66 -9.30
CA ARG A 17 13.56 -13.27 -8.82
C ARG A 17 12.26 -12.60 -9.25
N GLY A 18 11.53 -12.00 -8.31
CA GLY A 18 10.24 -11.35 -8.59
C GLY A 18 9.06 -12.30 -8.47
N PHE A 19 9.30 -13.55 -8.07
CA PHE A 19 8.24 -14.51 -7.78
C PHE A 19 7.29 -13.99 -6.70
N GLY A 20 7.80 -13.32 -5.66
CA GLY A 20 6.98 -12.75 -4.60
C GLY A 20 6.03 -11.66 -5.10
N THR A 21 6.48 -10.86 -6.07
CA THR A 21 5.65 -9.85 -6.75
C THR A 21 4.56 -10.47 -7.59
N LEU A 22 4.90 -11.48 -8.40
CA LEU A 22 3.90 -12.19 -9.19
C LEU A 22 2.85 -12.88 -8.30
N LEU A 23 3.30 -13.53 -7.22
CA LEU A 23 2.43 -14.15 -6.24
C LEU A 23 1.46 -13.13 -5.63
N ASN A 24 1.95 -11.96 -5.21
CA ASN A 24 1.10 -10.93 -4.63
C ASN A 24 0.05 -10.43 -5.64
N VAL A 25 0.47 -10.12 -6.86
CA VAL A 25 -0.45 -9.69 -7.93
C VAL A 25 -1.54 -10.75 -8.19
N ILE A 26 -1.18 -12.02 -8.28
CA ILE A 26 -2.14 -13.11 -8.49
C ILE A 26 -3.12 -13.19 -7.30
N THR A 27 -2.63 -13.17 -6.07
CA THR A 27 -3.49 -13.29 -4.89
C THR A 27 -4.45 -12.10 -4.77
N ILE A 28 -4.01 -10.88 -5.10
CA ILE A 28 -4.88 -9.69 -5.14
C ILE A 28 -5.97 -9.86 -6.22
N LEU A 29 -5.63 -10.34 -7.41
CA LEU A 29 -6.60 -10.54 -8.49
C LEU A 29 -7.62 -11.64 -8.14
N VAL A 30 -7.17 -12.77 -7.60
CA VAL A 30 -8.03 -13.86 -7.14
C VAL A 30 -8.94 -13.39 -6.01
N GLY A 31 -8.38 -12.74 -5.00
CA GLY A 31 -9.13 -12.20 -3.86
C GLY A 31 -10.13 -11.15 -4.30
N THR A 32 -9.76 -10.27 -5.24
CA THR A 32 -10.69 -9.30 -5.83
C THR A 32 -11.85 -10.00 -6.53
N GLY A 33 -11.58 -11.03 -7.35
CA GLY A 33 -12.64 -11.78 -8.02
C GLY A 33 -13.63 -12.42 -7.04
N LEU A 34 -13.12 -13.03 -5.96
CA LEU A 34 -13.94 -13.60 -4.90
C LEU A 34 -14.75 -12.51 -4.17
N GLY A 35 -14.12 -11.38 -3.84
CA GLY A 35 -14.77 -10.26 -3.17
C GLY A 35 -15.89 -9.66 -4.01
N VAL A 36 -15.69 -9.44 -5.31
CA VAL A 36 -16.74 -8.96 -6.23
C VAL A 36 -17.93 -9.93 -6.26
N LEU A 37 -17.66 -11.24 -6.37
CA LEU A 37 -18.71 -12.27 -6.42
C LEU A 37 -19.56 -12.27 -5.13
N LEU A 38 -18.91 -12.13 -3.97
CA LEU A 38 -19.58 -12.04 -2.68
C LEU A 38 -20.34 -10.72 -2.52
N GLY A 39 -19.72 -9.59 -2.89
CA GLY A 39 -20.28 -8.25 -2.76
C GLY A 39 -21.56 -8.04 -3.57
N HIS A 40 -21.65 -8.64 -4.76
CA HIS A 40 -22.87 -8.61 -5.59
C HIS A 40 -24.11 -9.20 -4.89
N ARG A 41 -23.94 -10.09 -3.91
CA ARG A 41 -25.05 -10.70 -3.15
C ARG A 41 -25.50 -9.88 -1.94
N LEU A 42 -24.77 -8.83 -1.57
CA LEU A 42 -25.06 -8.03 -0.39
C LEU A 42 -26.11 -6.94 -0.66
N PRO A 43 -27.10 -6.75 0.22
CA PRO A 43 -27.97 -5.57 0.21
C PRO A 43 -27.16 -4.27 0.38
N SER A 44 -27.69 -3.16 -0.13
CA SER A 44 -27.03 -1.83 -0.07
C SER A 44 -26.64 -1.43 1.36
N ARG A 45 -27.56 -1.59 2.32
CA ARG A 45 -27.30 -1.31 3.75
C ARG A 45 -26.13 -2.14 4.29
N THR A 46 -26.01 -3.39 3.88
CA THR A 46 -24.91 -4.26 4.32
C THR A 46 -23.59 -3.82 3.69
N ARG A 47 -23.59 -3.39 2.41
CA ARG A 47 -22.39 -2.84 1.77
C ARG A 47 -21.90 -1.56 2.47
N ASP A 48 -22.80 -0.69 2.90
CA ASP A 48 -22.43 0.50 3.67
C ASP A 48 -21.74 0.12 4.99
N VAL A 49 -22.35 -0.79 5.78
CA VAL A 49 -21.76 -1.26 7.04
C VAL A 49 -20.40 -1.93 6.84
N VAL A 50 -20.24 -2.74 5.78
CA VAL A 50 -18.96 -3.37 5.44
C VAL A 50 -17.93 -2.32 5.03
N THR A 51 -18.33 -1.29 4.28
CA THR A 51 -17.46 -0.17 3.91
C THR A 51 -16.97 0.58 5.15
N ASP A 52 -17.86 0.85 6.10
CA ASP A 52 -17.50 1.51 7.36
C ASP A 52 -16.53 0.65 8.18
N ALA A 53 -16.79 -0.66 8.30
CA ALA A 53 -15.90 -1.60 8.97
C ALA A 53 -14.51 -1.65 8.31
N ILE A 54 -14.46 -1.64 6.97
CA ILE A 54 -13.20 -1.56 6.22
C ILE A 54 -12.50 -0.22 6.48
N GLY A 55 -13.23 0.89 6.54
CA GLY A 55 -12.69 2.19 6.93
C GLY A 55 -12.03 2.17 8.31
N LEU A 56 -12.68 1.54 9.30
CA LEU A 56 -12.13 1.38 10.64
C LEU A 56 -10.87 0.50 10.67
N VAL A 57 -10.88 -0.63 9.95
CA VAL A 57 -9.69 -1.49 9.84
C VAL A 57 -8.55 -0.78 9.12
N THR A 58 -8.86 -0.01 8.08
CA THR A 58 -7.88 0.83 7.36
C THR A 58 -7.28 1.86 8.30
N LEU A 59 -8.08 2.50 9.14
CA LEU A 59 -7.59 3.45 10.15
C LEU A 59 -6.66 2.77 11.17
N LEU A 60 -6.99 1.56 11.61
CA LEU A 60 -6.14 0.78 12.53
C LEU A 60 -4.78 0.45 11.89
N ILE A 61 -4.79 -0.03 10.63
CA ILE A 61 -3.55 -0.32 9.89
C ILE A 61 -2.74 0.96 9.68
N ALA A 62 -3.41 2.06 9.32
CA ALA A 62 -2.81 3.37 9.14
C ALA A 62 -2.13 3.86 10.43
N ALA A 63 -2.76 3.68 11.59
CA ALA A 63 -2.20 4.05 12.88
C ALA A 63 -0.94 3.23 13.22
N PHE A 64 -0.96 1.91 12.98
CA PHE A 64 0.24 1.08 13.16
C PHE A 64 1.37 1.48 12.22
N ALA A 65 1.07 1.78 10.96
CA ALA A 65 2.06 2.26 10.01
C ALA A 65 2.62 3.64 10.42
N ALA A 66 1.76 4.58 10.81
CA ALA A 66 2.15 5.92 11.27
C ALA A 66 3.02 5.86 12.54
N TYR A 67 2.82 4.86 13.40
CA TYR A 67 3.64 4.63 14.58
C TYR A 67 5.11 4.33 14.25
N ALA A 68 5.44 3.95 13.01
CA ALA A 68 6.83 3.81 12.55
C ALA A 68 7.65 5.12 12.66
N VAL A 69 7.03 6.27 12.89
CA VAL A 69 7.74 7.51 13.24
C VAL A 69 8.55 7.38 14.53
N ARG A 70 8.18 6.43 15.40
CA ARG A 70 8.87 6.10 16.66
C ARG A 70 9.81 4.90 16.53
N ASP A 71 10.02 4.38 15.32
CA ASP A 71 10.90 3.25 15.08
C ASP A 71 12.35 3.58 15.53
N PRO A 72 12.98 2.74 16.38
CA PRO A 72 14.35 2.93 16.81
C PRO A 72 15.36 3.09 15.66
N ALA A 73 15.14 2.43 14.52
CA ALA A 73 16.01 2.55 13.35
C ALA A 73 15.95 3.96 12.72
N LEU A 74 14.78 4.61 12.76
CA LEU A 74 14.64 5.99 12.31
C LEU A 74 15.17 6.97 13.35
N VAL A 75 14.76 6.82 14.62
CA VAL A 75 15.22 7.66 15.72
C VAL A 75 16.74 7.62 15.87
N GLY A 76 17.36 6.45 15.76
CA GLY A 76 18.81 6.30 15.81
C GLY A 76 19.54 6.94 14.63
N LEU A 77 18.87 7.09 13.48
CA LEU A 77 19.47 7.63 12.26
C LEU A 77 19.42 9.17 12.18
N VAL A 78 18.38 9.79 12.75
CA VAL A 78 18.15 11.25 12.64
C VAL A 78 18.01 11.96 13.99
N GLY A 79 18.13 11.24 15.10
CA GLY A 79 17.91 11.74 16.45
C GLY A 79 16.44 11.68 16.89
N PRO A 80 16.15 11.98 18.18
CA PRO A 80 14.82 11.77 18.78
C PRO A 80 13.74 12.74 18.31
N ASN A 81 14.11 13.95 17.86
CA ASN A 81 13.16 15.01 17.53
C ASN A 81 12.90 15.15 16.02
N ALA A 82 13.82 14.67 15.17
CA ALA A 82 13.73 14.81 13.73
C ALA A 82 12.66 13.94 13.02
N PRO A 83 12.30 12.71 13.49
CA PRO A 83 11.37 11.85 12.76
C PRO A 83 10.02 12.50 12.49
N MET A 84 9.45 13.18 13.49
CA MET A 84 8.17 13.89 13.36
C MET A 84 8.29 15.06 12.37
N LEU A 85 9.39 15.81 12.41
CA LEU A 85 9.65 16.93 11.51
C LEU A 85 9.84 16.47 10.07
N ILE A 86 10.51 15.33 9.86
CA ILE A 86 10.68 14.73 8.53
C ILE A 86 9.32 14.34 7.93
N VAL A 87 8.47 13.66 8.70
CA VAL A 87 7.13 13.27 8.23
C VAL A 87 6.28 14.51 7.94
N LEU A 88 6.29 15.50 8.84
CA LEU A 88 5.58 16.76 8.65
C LEU A 88 6.05 17.50 7.39
N ALA A 89 7.36 17.70 7.25
CA ALA A 89 7.96 18.36 6.09
C ALA A 89 7.64 17.62 4.79
N SER A 90 7.69 16.29 4.80
CA SER A 90 7.34 15.45 3.65
C SER A 90 5.90 15.63 3.23
N LEU A 91 4.97 15.66 4.19
CA LEU A 91 3.54 15.88 3.91
C LEU A 91 3.26 17.29 3.39
N VAL A 92 3.86 18.32 3.99
CA VAL A 92 3.64 19.72 3.60
C VAL A 92 4.24 19.98 2.22
N VAL A 93 5.53 19.68 2.03
CA VAL A 93 6.22 19.89 0.75
C VAL A 93 5.64 18.99 -0.32
N GLY A 94 5.37 17.73 0.01
CA GLY A 94 4.77 16.77 -0.90
C GLY A 94 3.36 17.17 -1.32
N GLY A 95 2.55 17.65 -0.39
CA GLY A 95 1.20 18.17 -0.66
C GLY A 95 1.21 19.41 -1.55
N VAL A 96 2.14 20.34 -1.32
CA VAL A 96 2.33 21.51 -2.20
C VAL A 96 2.70 21.06 -3.61
N ILE A 97 3.72 20.19 -3.74
CA ILE A 97 4.17 19.67 -5.03
C ILE A 97 3.02 18.94 -5.74
N GLY A 98 2.32 18.04 -5.04
CA GLY A 98 1.25 17.26 -5.63
C GLY A 98 0.04 18.10 -6.04
N SER A 99 -0.32 19.10 -5.23
CA SER A 99 -1.38 20.05 -5.57
C SER A 99 -1.04 20.89 -6.80
N LEU A 100 0.20 21.40 -6.90
CA LEU A 100 0.69 22.13 -8.07
C LEU A 100 0.68 21.25 -9.34
N LEU A 101 1.03 19.97 -9.20
CA LEU A 101 0.97 18.99 -10.29
C LEU A 101 -0.45 18.48 -10.59
N ARG A 102 -1.41 18.79 -9.72
CA ARG A 102 -2.80 18.32 -9.73
C ARG A 102 -2.89 16.79 -9.76
N LEU A 103 -2.17 16.13 -8.84
CA LEU A 103 -2.05 14.68 -8.85
C LEU A 103 -3.37 13.97 -8.56
N GLU A 104 -4.21 14.49 -7.65
CA GLU A 104 -5.54 13.94 -7.41
C GLU A 104 -6.35 13.87 -8.72
N LEU A 105 -6.40 14.97 -9.49
CA LEU A 105 -7.11 15.03 -10.76
C LEU A 105 -6.53 14.06 -11.81
N ARG A 106 -5.21 13.88 -11.83
CA ARG A 106 -4.56 12.92 -12.73
C ARG A 106 -4.89 11.49 -12.35
N LEU A 107 -4.93 11.17 -11.06
CA LEU A 107 -5.32 9.85 -10.55
C LEU A 107 -6.78 9.55 -10.83
N GLU A 108 -7.67 10.52 -10.67
CA GLU A 108 -9.08 10.41 -11.08
C GLU A 108 -9.17 10.09 -12.58
N GLY A 109 -8.44 10.85 -13.41
CA GLY A 109 -8.36 10.61 -14.86
C GLY A 109 -7.82 9.22 -15.23
N LEU A 110 -6.79 8.74 -14.53
CA LEU A 110 -6.26 7.37 -14.70
C LEU A 110 -7.29 6.32 -14.27
N GLY A 111 -7.95 6.54 -13.13
CA GLY A 111 -9.02 5.69 -12.64
C GLY A 111 -10.17 5.59 -13.63
N HIS A 112 -10.55 6.68 -14.28
CA HIS A 112 -11.55 6.65 -15.37
C HIS A 112 -11.12 5.80 -16.56
N ARG A 113 -9.86 5.90 -16.99
CA ARG A 113 -9.33 5.09 -18.11
C ARG A 113 -9.29 3.61 -17.76
N LEU A 114 -8.91 3.27 -16.53
CA LEU A 114 -8.86 1.89 -16.04
C LEU A 114 -10.26 1.32 -15.85
N GLN A 115 -11.19 2.09 -15.29
CA GLN A 115 -12.59 1.72 -15.11
C GLN A 115 -13.25 1.39 -16.46
N ALA A 116 -13.02 2.22 -17.48
CA ALA A 116 -13.54 1.98 -18.82
C ALA A 116 -13.04 0.67 -19.45
N ARG A 117 -11.80 0.24 -19.12
CA ARG A 117 -11.19 -0.99 -19.63
C ARG A 117 -11.59 -2.24 -18.85
N LEU A 118 -11.71 -2.13 -17.53
CA LEU A 118 -11.93 -3.27 -16.64
C LEU A 118 -13.41 -3.55 -16.36
N ALA A 119 -14.25 -2.51 -16.34
CA ALA A 119 -15.65 -2.59 -15.94
C ALA A 119 -16.62 -1.97 -16.97
N GLY A 120 -16.13 -1.55 -18.14
CA GLY A 120 -16.96 -0.91 -19.18
C GLY A 120 -17.37 0.53 -18.85
N ARG A 121 -18.38 1.08 -19.54
CA ARG A 121 -18.90 2.43 -19.23
C ARG A 121 -19.83 2.35 -18.01
N ALA A 122 -19.42 2.93 -16.89
CA ALA A 122 -20.22 2.97 -15.67
C ALA A 122 -20.85 4.35 -15.42
N ALA A 123 -21.87 4.41 -14.55
CA ALA A 123 -22.43 5.67 -14.07
C ALA A 123 -21.43 6.43 -13.16
N SER A 124 -21.67 7.72 -12.90
CA SER A 124 -20.78 8.52 -12.04
C SER A 124 -20.59 7.97 -10.61
N PRO A 125 -21.58 7.37 -9.94
CA PRO A 125 -21.38 6.84 -8.58
C PRO A 125 -20.47 5.62 -8.56
N GLU A 126 -20.64 4.70 -9.52
CA GLU A 126 -19.82 3.50 -9.68
C GLU A 126 -18.38 3.86 -10.03
N ARG A 127 -18.17 4.92 -10.84
CA ARG A 127 -16.83 5.44 -11.12
C ARG A 127 -16.13 5.96 -9.88
N ARG A 128 -16.85 6.71 -9.04
CA ARG A 128 -16.27 7.24 -7.78
C ARG A 128 -15.87 6.11 -6.85
N LEU A 129 -16.73 5.11 -6.70
CA LEU A 129 -16.47 3.91 -5.90
C LEU A 129 -15.25 3.13 -6.43
N PHE A 130 -15.11 2.99 -7.76
CA PHE A 130 -13.94 2.38 -8.39
C PHE A 130 -12.66 3.14 -8.06
N VAL A 131 -12.64 4.46 -8.21
CA VAL A 131 -11.47 5.30 -7.93
C VAL A 131 -11.10 5.22 -6.44
N GLU A 132 -12.09 5.24 -5.55
CA GLU A 132 -11.86 5.09 -4.10
C GLU A 132 -11.26 3.73 -3.77
N GLY A 133 -11.80 2.64 -4.32
CA GLY A 133 -11.23 1.30 -4.17
C GLY A 133 -9.80 1.21 -4.70
N PHE A 134 -9.54 1.77 -5.88
CA PHE A 134 -8.22 1.79 -6.50
C PHE A 134 -7.18 2.50 -5.64
N VAL A 135 -7.47 3.74 -5.21
CA VAL A 135 -6.52 4.55 -4.41
C VAL A 135 -6.30 3.93 -3.05
N ALA A 136 -7.39 3.50 -2.38
CA ALA A 136 -7.31 2.91 -1.05
C ALA A 136 -6.50 1.61 -1.04
N ALA A 137 -6.83 0.68 -1.95
CA ALA A 137 -6.11 -0.59 -2.06
C ALA A 137 -4.66 -0.39 -2.51
N SER A 138 -4.40 0.53 -3.45
CA SER A 138 -3.03 0.83 -3.91
C SER A 138 -2.14 1.31 -2.77
N LEU A 139 -2.62 2.26 -1.97
CA LEU A 139 -1.88 2.76 -0.81
C LEU A 139 -1.69 1.66 0.23
N LEU A 140 -2.74 0.90 0.53
CA LEU A 140 -2.68 -0.15 1.55
C LEU A 140 -1.71 -1.27 1.18
N PHE A 141 -1.67 -1.66 -0.09
CA PHE A 141 -0.78 -2.73 -0.55
C PHE A 141 0.65 -2.23 -0.79
N CYS A 142 0.86 -0.97 -1.19
CA CYS A 142 2.20 -0.47 -1.49
C CYS A 142 2.91 0.14 -0.27
N VAL A 143 2.18 0.68 0.70
CA VAL A 143 2.76 1.29 1.90
C VAL A 143 3.03 0.21 2.94
N GLY A 144 4.30 -0.04 3.19
CA GLY A 144 4.73 -0.87 4.31
C GLY A 144 6.18 -1.35 4.16
N PRO A 145 6.82 -1.75 5.26
CA PRO A 145 8.20 -2.19 5.25
C PRO A 145 8.37 -3.48 4.43
N LEU A 146 7.38 -4.38 4.46
CA LEU A 146 7.41 -5.63 3.69
C LEU A 146 7.37 -5.39 2.18
N THR A 147 6.71 -4.33 1.70
CA THR A 147 6.75 -3.97 0.28
C THR A 147 8.17 -3.60 -0.10
N VAL A 148 8.85 -2.75 0.68
CA VAL A 148 10.19 -2.26 0.33
C VAL A 148 11.25 -3.33 0.56
N LEU A 149 11.35 -3.84 1.78
CA LEU A 149 12.38 -4.82 2.18
C LEU A 149 12.16 -6.16 1.49
N GLY A 150 10.90 -6.60 1.37
CA GLY A 150 10.57 -7.84 0.67
C GLY A 150 10.90 -7.77 -0.82
N SER A 151 10.60 -6.64 -1.50
CA SER A 151 10.93 -6.47 -2.92
C SER A 151 12.42 -6.46 -3.17
N ILE A 152 13.18 -5.73 -2.35
CA ILE A 152 14.64 -5.66 -2.48
C ILE A 152 15.25 -7.05 -2.19
N SER A 153 14.77 -7.76 -1.17
CA SER A 153 15.21 -9.12 -0.85
C SER A 153 14.96 -10.11 -2.00
N ASP A 154 13.77 -10.08 -2.60
CA ASP A 154 13.40 -10.91 -3.75
C ASP A 154 14.27 -10.56 -4.97
N GLY A 155 14.53 -9.27 -5.22
CA GLY A 155 15.42 -8.80 -6.29
C GLY A 155 16.87 -9.26 -6.13
N LEU A 156 17.37 -9.23 -4.89
CA LEU A 156 18.68 -9.75 -4.54
C LEU A 156 18.79 -11.28 -4.61
N GLY A 157 17.67 -12.00 -4.78
CA GLY A 157 17.62 -13.47 -4.76
C GLY A 157 17.77 -14.06 -3.36
N ARG A 158 17.49 -13.28 -2.31
CA ARG A 158 17.57 -13.71 -0.90
C ARG A 158 16.31 -14.41 -0.40
N GLY A 159 15.31 -14.56 -1.26
CA GLY A 159 14.04 -15.22 -0.95
C GLY A 159 12.83 -14.29 -1.02
N SER A 160 11.66 -14.91 -1.19
CA SER A 160 10.37 -14.25 -1.39
C SER A 160 9.40 -14.46 -0.22
N GLU A 161 9.87 -14.97 0.92
CA GLU A 161 9.04 -15.36 2.07
C GLU A 161 8.29 -14.16 2.66
N GLN A 162 8.97 -13.01 2.75
CA GLN A 162 8.34 -11.76 3.20
C GLN A 162 7.22 -11.32 2.25
N LEU A 163 7.42 -11.47 0.95
CA LEU A 163 6.41 -11.15 -0.05
C LEU A 163 5.29 -12.19 -0.12
N ALA A 164 5.55 -13.46 0.21
CA ALA A 164 4.52 -14.50 0.30
C ALA A 164 3.60 -14.29 1.51
N LEU A 165 4.17 -13.94 2.66
CA LEU A 165 3.40 -13.52 3.83
C LEU A 165 2.54 -12.30 3.48
N LYS A 166 3.15 -11.29 2.84
CA LYS A 166 2.42 -10.11 2.37
C LYS A 166 1.31 -10.45 1.38
N ALA A 167 1.58 -11.30 0.40
CA ALA A 167 0.59 -11.73 -0.59
C ALA A 167 -0.64 -12.36 0.06
N THR A 168 -0.46 -13.09 1.16
CA THR A 168 -1.57 -13.67 1.92
C THR A 168 -2.41 -12.59 2.58
N LEU A 169 -1.77 -11.59 3.21
CA LEU A 169 -2.46 -10.45 3.83
C LEU A 169 -3.21 -9.61 2.79
N ASP A 170 -2.52 -9.18 1.73
CA ASP A 170 -3.11 -8.38 0.65
C ASP A 170 -4.22 -9.16 -0.06
N GLY A 171 -4.08 -10.49 -0.20
CA GLY A 171 -5.11 -11.39 -0.69
C GLY A 171 -6.40 -11.33 0.12
N ILE A 172 -6.32 -11.55 1.43
CA ILE A 172 -7.48 -11.50 2.34
C ILE A 172 -8.10 -10.10 2.33
N THR A 173 -7.26 -9.06 2.41
CA THR A 173 -7.72 -7.67 2.37
C THR A 173 -8.40 -7.33 1.04
N SER A 174 -7.90 -7.83 -0.08
CA SER A 174 -8.50 -7.59 -1.40
C SER A 174 -9.90 -8.19 -1.52
N VAL A 175 -10.19 -9.33 -0.88
CA VAL A 175 -11.56 -9.88 -0.81
C VAL A 175 -12.50 -8.92 -0.10
N ALA A 176 -12.10 -8.43 1.07
CA ALA A 176 -12.92 -7.51 1.86
C ALA A 176 -13.16 -6.18 1.11
N PHE A 177 -12.08 -5.57 0.59
CA PHE A 177 -12.18 -4.33 -0.18
C PHE A 177 -13.03 -4.51 -1.43
N ALA A 178 -12.84 -5.60 -2.19
CA ALA A 178 -13.57 -5.80 -3.44
C ALA A 178 -15.06 -6.10 -3.22
N ALA A 179 -15.44 -6.66 -2.07
CA ALA A 179 -16.84 -6.80 -1.71
C ALA A 179 -17.59 -5.46 -1.57
N SER A 180 -16.86 -4.38 -1.27
CA SER A 180 -17.41 -3.03 -1.11
C SER A 180 -17.15 -2.11 -2.29
N PHE A 181 -15.93 -2.13 -2.84
CA PHE A 181 -15.47 -1.23 -3.91
C PHE A 181 -15.44 -1.87 -5.30
N GLY A 182 -15.76 -3.16 -5.39
CA GLY A 182 -15.84 -3.89 -6.65
C GLY A 182 -14.49 -3.98 -7.38
N TRP A 183 -14.54 -3.89 -8.70
CA TRP A 183 -13.38 -4.03 -9.60
C TRP A 183 -12.32 -2.93 -9.45
N GLY A 184 -12.58 -1.86 -8.69
CA GLY A 184 -11.58 -0.83 -8.37
C GLY A 184 -10.32 -1.41 -7.72
N VAL A 185 -10.48 -2.47 -6.92
CA VAL A 185 -9.38 -3.14 -6.22
C VAL A 185 -8.45 -3.87 -7.19
N ALA A 186 -8.96 -4.43 -8.29
CA ALA A 186 -8.13 -5.12 -9.28
C ALA A 186 -7.11 -4.18 -9.93
N ALA A 187 -7.45 -2.89 -10.07
CA ALA A 187 -6.53 -1.89 -10.59
C ALA A 187 -5.33 -1.66 -9.64
N ALA A 188 -5.46 -1.92 -8.34
CA ALA A 188 -4.33 -1.84 -7.41
C ALA A 188 -3.28 -2.92 -7.65
N ALA A 189 -3.64 -4.05 -8.27
CA ALA A 189 -2.66 -5.06 -8.70
C ALA A 189 -1.66 -4.49 -9.71
N LEU A 190 -2.09 -3.54 -10.57
CA LEU A 190 -1.18 -2.81 -11.45
C LEU A 190 -0.22 -1.92 -10.65
N THR A 191 -0.73 -1.20 -9.65
CA THR A 191 0.13 -0.38 -8.78
C THR A 191 1.15 -1.24 -8.04
N VAL A 192 0.74 -2.39 -7.49
CA VAL A 192 1.64 -3.35 -6.84
C VAL A 192 2.67 -3.87 -7.84
N LEU A 193 2.27 -4.26 -9.04
CA LEU A 193 3.20 -4.72 -10.07
C LEU A 193 4.26 -3.65 -10.40
N VAL A 194 3.85 -2.39 -10.55
CA VAL A 194 4.75 -1.28 -10.87
C VAL A 194 5.65 -0.93 -9.69
N VAL A 195 5.10 -0.74 -8.50
CA VAL A 195 5.85 -0.30 -7.31
C VAL A 195 6.69 -1.45 -6.77
N GLN A 196 6.07 -2.58 -6.43
CA GLN A 196 6.75 -3.74 -5.88
C GLN A 196 7.72 -4.35 -6.91
N GLY A 197 7.27 -4.53 -8.16
CA GLY A 197 8.13 -5.04 -9.24
C GLY A 197 9.27 -4.09 -9.59
N GLY A 198 9.02 -2.77 -9.62
CA GLY A 198 10.06 -1.77 -9.79
C GLY A 198 11.13 -1.83 -8.70
N LEU A 199 10.72 -1.95 -7.43
CA LEU A 199 11.63 -2.13 -6.30
C LEU A 199 12.42 -3.45 -6.40
N THR A 200 11.80 -4.54 -6.86
CA THR A 200 12.49 -5.80 -7.12
C THR A 200 13.56 -5.64 -8.21
N VAL A 201 13.24 -4.95 -9.31
CA VAL A 201 14.20 -4.69 -10.40
C VAL A 201 15.35 -3.81 -9.90
N VAL A 202 15.06 -2.72 -9.20
CA VAL A 202 16.11 -1.86 -8.62
C VAL A 202 16.96 -2.65 -7.63
N GLY A 203 16.36 -3.49 -6.78
CA GLY A 203 17.09 -4.37 -5.88
C GLY A 203 18.00 -5.37 -6.61
N ALA A 204 17.57 -5.90 -7.75
CA ALA A 204 18.37 -6.80 -8.57
C ALA A 204 19.54 -6.12 -9.29
N LEU A 205 19.39 -4.84 -9.67
CA LEU A 205 20.38 -4.07 -10.44
C LEU A 205 21.36 -3.29 -9.55
N VAL A 206 20.85 -2.66 -8.50
CA VAL A 206 21.57 -1.69 -7.65
C VAL A 206 21.79 -2.23 -6.23
N GLY A 207 20.98 -3.18 -5.79
CA GLY A 207 21.02 -3.72 -4.44
C GLY A 207 20.23 -2.89 -3.44
N THR A 208 20.66 -2.88 -2.17
CA THR A 208 20.01 -2.12 -1.10
C THR A 208 20.33 -0.63 -1.22
N PHE A 209 19.32 0.20 -1.51
CA PHE A 209 19.47 1.65 -1.66
C PHE A 209 18.73 2.47 -0.59
N LEU A 210 17.92 1.82 0.26
CA LEU A 210 17.24 2.43 1.39
C LEU A 210 17.69 1.77 2.69
N SER A 211 18.05 2.59 3.68
CA SER A 211 18.29 2.14 5.05
C SER A 211 16.97 1.79 5.74
N THR A 212 17.02 0.97 6.79
CA THR A 212 15.83 0.64 7.59
C THR A 212 15.14 1.89 8.13
N GLY A 213 15.90 2.90 8.58
CA GLY A 213 15.33 4.17 9.04
C GLY A 213 14.59 4.93 7.93
N GLN A 214 15.11 4.94 6.69
CA GLN A 214 14.40 5.52 5.55
C GLN A 214 13.10 4.78 5.22
N VAL A 215 13.11 3.44 5.32
CA VAL A 215 11.90 2.62 5.15
C VAL A 215 10.86 2.92 6.24
N SER A 216 11.28 3.12 7.50
CA SER A 216 10.38 3.50 8.59
C SER A 216 9.80 4.90 8.39
N ALA A 217 10.57 5.86 7.87
CA ALA A 217 10.05 7.20 7.52
C ALA A 217 9.00 7.15 6.38
N LEU A 218 9.27 6.36 5.34
CA LEU A 218 8.31 6.10 4.26
C LEU A 218 7.03 5.45 4.79
N THR A 219 7.18 4.44 5.65
CA THR A 219 6.06 3.72 6.28
C THR A 219 5.21 4.65 7.14
N ALA A 220 5.85 5.48 7.97
CA ALA A 220 5.16 6.46 8.81
C ALA A 220 4.35 7.46 7.98
N THR A 221 4.98 8.00 6.94
CA THR A 221 4.36 8.97 6.03
C THR A 221 3.18 8.34 5.29
N GLY A 222 3.36 7.14 4.74
CA GLY A 222 2.27 6.42 4.08
C GLY A 222 1.15 6.01 5.03
N GLY A 223 1.46 5.74 6.31
CA GLY A 223 0.45 5.57 7.36
C GLY A 223 -0.46 6.78 7.48
N LEU A 224 0.09 8.00 7.45
CA LEU A 224 -0.73 9.22 7.46
C LEU A 224 -1.54 9.45 6.17
N LEU A 225 -1.02 9.05 5.01
CA LEU A 225 -1.83 9.02 3.78
C LEU A 225 -3.00 8.04 3.90
N LEU A 226 -2.78 6.85 4.50
CA LEU A 226 -3.82 5.87 4.78
C LEU A 226 -4.84 6.36 5.82
N VAL A 227 -4.44 7.17 6.80
CA VAL A 227 -5.41 7.87 7.67
C VAL A 227 -6.33 8.73 6.81
N GLY A 228 -5.77 9.47 5.85
CA GLY A 228 -6.57 10.27 4.92
C GLY A 228 -7.57 9.45 4.10
N VAL A 229 -7.15 8.27 3.62
CA VAL A 229 -8.04 7.31 2.95
C VAL A 229 -9.13 6.81 3.90
N ALA A 230 -8.77 6.40 5.11
CA ALA A 230 -9.73 5.87 6.08
C ALA A 230 -10.81 6.92 6.44
N LEU A 231 -10.42 8.19 6.63
CA LEU A 231 -11.36 9.28 6.86
C LEU A 231 -12.30 9.52 5.67
N ARG A 232 -11.82 9.29 4.45
CA ARG A 232 -12.64 9.36 3.23
C ARG A 232 -13.63 8.19 3.17
N LEU A 233 -13.19 6.96 3.49
CA LEU A 233 -14.04 5.76 3.51
C LEU A 233 -15.14 5.87 4.57
N LEU A 234 -14.80 6.35 5.76
CA LEU A 234 -15.73 6.60 6.87
C LEU A 234 -16.61 7.85 6.66
N ARG A 235 -16.49 8.52 5.50
CA ARG A 235 -17.25 9.72 5.13
C ARG A 235 -17.11 10.88 6.13
N VAL A 236 -16.02 10.90 6.90
CA VAL A 236 -15.72 11.95 7.89
C VAL A 236 -15.14 13.17 7.21
N ARG A 237 -14.13 12.99 6.35
CA ARG A 237 -13.48 14.08 5.62
C ARG A 237 -12.92 13.61 4.29
N GLN A 238 -13.22 14.36 3.23
CA GLN A 238 -12.61 14.17 1.91
C GLN A 238 -11.26 14.88 1.88
N LEU A 239 -10.18 14.11 1.88
CA LEU A 239 -8.81 14.61 1.74
C LEU A 239 -8.29 14.25 0.34
N PRO A 240 -7.59 15.16 -0.37
CA PRO A 240 -6.97 14.87 -1.66
C PRO A 240 -5.68 14.06 -1.45
N VAL A 241 -5.83 12.79 -1.08
CA VAL A 241 -4.69 11.92 -0.73
C VAL A 241 -3.73 11.74 -1.91
N GLY A 242 -4.23 11.83 -3.15
CA GLY A 242 -3.44 11.84 -4.37
C GLY A 242 -2.41 12.96 -4.42
N ASP A 243 -2.76 14.15 -3.93
CA ASP A 243 -1.84 15.29 -3.85
C ASP A 243 -0.76 15.08 -2.79
N LEU A 244 -0.97 14.19 -1.82
CA LEU A 244 0.01 13.86 -0.79
C LEU A 244 1.00 12.76 -1.22
N LEU A 245 0.77 12.07 -2.35
CA LEU A 245 1.65 10.98 -2.82
C LEU A 245 3.14 11.34 -2.91
N PRO A 246 3.56 12.56 -3.33
CA PRO A 246 4.98 12.91 -3.37
C PRO A 246 5.66 12.84 -2.00
N ALA A 247 4.91 12.95 -0.90
CA ALA A 247 5.44 12.79 0.46
C ALA A 247 6.11 11.42 0.67
N LEU A 248 5.63 10.36 0.00
CA LEU A 248 6.21 9.02 0.11
C LEU A 248 7.64 8.96 -0.42
N ALA A 249 7.95 9.73 -1.46
CA ALA A 249 9.31 9.83 -2.00
C ALA A 249 10.17 10.82 -1.20
N LEU A 250 9.57 11.91 -0.72
CA LEU A 250 10.29 12.92 0.07
C LEU A 250 10.72 12.41 1.44
N ALA A 251 9.95 11.54 2.09
CA ALA A 251 10.28 11.00 3.40
C ALA A 251 11.67 10.33 3.47
N PRO A 252 12.00 9.33 2.64
CA PRO A 252 13.34 8.74 2.65
C PRO A 252 14.44 9.72 2.20
N LEU A 253 14.13 10.69 1.33
CA LEU A 253 15.07 11.72 0.88
C LEU A 253 15.43 12.72 2.00
N PHE A 254 14.43 13.20 2.74
CA PHE A 254 14.63 14.07 3.89
C PHE A 254 15.32 13.34 5.03
N THR A 255 15.01 12.07 5.27
CA THR A 255 15.78 11.23 6.21
C THR A 255 17.25 11.15 5.80
N ALA A 256 17.56 10.90 4.52
CA ALA A 256 18.94 10.87 4.02
C ALA A 256 19.66 12.22 4.21
N LEU A 257 18.98 13.32 3.88
CA LEU A 257 19.48 14.66 4.08
C LEU A 257 19.82 14.89 5.55
N VAL A 258 18.89 14.68 6.49
CA VAL A 258 19.14 14.90 7.91
C VAL A 258 20.27 14.01 8.43
N SER A 259 20.31 12.74 8.03
CA SER A 259 21.37 11.81 8.45
C SER A 259 22.77 12.16 7.92
N SER A 260 22.87 13.01 6.89
CA SER A 260 24.18 13.46 6.37
C SER A 260 24.73 14.70 7.08
N TRP A 261 23.91 15.36 7.92
CA TRP A 261 24.27 16.57 8.66
C TRP A 261 24.54 16.31 10.15
N GLY A 262 24.26 15.10 10.64
CA GLY A 262 24.50 14.66 12.02
C GLY A 262 25.53 13.56 12.08
#